data_AF-A0A0J1BMI2-F1
#
_entry.id   AF-A0A0J1BMI2-F1
#
_cell.length_a   1.000
_cell.length_b   1.000
_cell.length_c   1.000
_cell.angle_alpha   90.00
_cell.angle_beta   90.00
_cell.angle_gamma   90.00
#
_symmetry.space_group_name_H-M   'P 1'
#
loop_
_entity.id
_entity.type
_entity.pdbx_description
1 polymer ?
#
loop_
_entity_poly.entity_id
_entity_poly.type
_entity_poly.pdbx_seq_one_letter_code
_entity_poly.pdbx_strand_id
1 'polypeptide(L)'
;MTNSDPKENEPDESPQIVVDSDWKEQVAKEKEALADQPDADPTEVAPSSEPVDESTEATAMPTGGAQLPPASFEVLVSMLFTQGMSALGQIPMPGQTEGHVDKAMAKHSIDTLEMLVGKTEGNLSDDESKMLGEATHALRMAYVSTRG
;
A
#
# COMPACT_ATOMS: atom_id res chain seq x y z
N MET A 1 1.45 -43.54 56.32
CA MET A 1 0.82 -42.25 56.70
C MET A 1 1.59 -41.17 55.97
N THR A 2 1.08 -40.30 55.11
CA THR A 2 -0.23 -39.96 54.54
C THR A 2 0.17 -39.06 53.36
N ASN A 3 -0.09 -39.47 52.13
CA ASN A 3 -1.19 -38.92 51.34
C ASN A 3 -1.17 -37.38 51.23
N SER A 4 -0.71 -36.88 50.09
CA SER A 4 -1.11 -35.58 49.53
C SER A 4 -1.18 -35.77 48.02
N ASP A 5 -2.33 -36.29 47.60
CA ASP A 5 -2.90 -36.26 46.26
C ASP A 5 -3.42 -34.83 45.97
N PRO A 6 -3.99 -34.48 44.80
CA PRO A 6 -3.55 -34.54 43.40
C PRO A 6 -3.57 -33.13 42.75
N LYS A 7 -3.14 -33.00 41.49
CA LYS A 7 -3.69 -32.07 40.47
C LYS A 7 -2.97 -32.36 39.15
N GLU A 8 -3.58 -33.15 38.29
CA GLU A 8 -4.45 -32.72 37.18
C GLU A 8 -3.72 -32.06 36.01
N ASN A 9 -4.05 -32.60 34.83
CA ASN A 9 -4.05 -32.02 33.49
C ASN A 9 -2.81 -32.11 32.59
N GLU A 10 -2.95 -33.04 31.64
CA GLU A 10 -2.43 -33.06 30.26
C GLU A 10 -2.90 -31.83 29.42
N PRO A 11 -2.77 -31.82 28.08
CA PRO A 11 -1.59 -31.82 27.19
C PRO A 11 -1.62 -30.63 26.19
N ASP A 12 -0.57 -30.50 25.36
CA ASP A 12 -0.50 -29.82 24.03
C ASP A 12 -1.32 -28.53 23.79
N GLU A 13 -0.65 -27.36 23.89
CA GLU A 13 -1.13 -26.10 23.29
C GLU A 13 -0.58 -25.93 21.86
N SER A 14 -1.30 -26.48 20.87
CA SER A 14 -1.27 -25.97 19.50
C SER A 14 -2.34 -24.88 19.35
N PRO A 15 -2.05 -23.69 18.79
CA PRO A 15 -3.07 -22.64 18.63
C PRO A 15 -4.13 -23.09 17.60
N GLN A 16 -5.34 -23.35 18.09
CA GLN A 16 -6.52 -23.55 17.26
C GLN A 16 -6.89 -22.23 16.56
N ILE A 17 -6.95 -22.27 15.24
CA ILE A 17 -7.53 -21.21 14.42
C ILE A 17 -9.06 -21.29 14.58
N VAL A 18 -9.64 -20.37 15.33
CA VAL A 18 -11.09 -20.17 15.40
C VAL A 18 -11.49 -19.30 14.21
N VAL A 19 -12.00 -19.94 13.15
CA VAL A 19 -12.65 -19.23 12.04
C VAL A 19 -14.10 -18.97 12.46
N ASP A 20 -14.37 -17.73 12.88
CA ASP A 20 -15.68 -17.31 13.35
C ASP A 20 -16.74 -17.45 12.26
N SER A 21 -17.79 -18.20 12.59
CA SER A 21 -18.97 -18.40 11.76
C SER A 21 -19.96 -17.23 11.86
N ASP A 22 -19.63 -16.19 12.63
CA ASP A 22 -20.49 -15.04 12.93
C ASP A 22 -20.47 -13.92 11.85
N TRP A 23 -19.58 -13.97 10.86
CA TRP A 23 -19.56 -12.93 9.81
C TRP A 23 -20.59 -13.16 8.70
N LYS A 24 -20.96 -14.42 8.43
CA LYS A 24 -21.89 -14.77 7.34
C LYS A 24 -23.35 -14.39 7.66
N GLU A 25 -23.73 -14.38 8.93
CA GLU A 25 -25.09 -14.01 9.34
C GLU A 25 -25.34 -12.50 9.28
N GLN A 26 -24.29 -11.67 9.41
CA GLN A 26 -24.43 -10.20 9.30
C GLN A 26 -24.69 -9.73 7.86
N VAL A 27 -24.04 -10.34 6.86
CA VAL A 27 -24.21 -9.97 5.45
C VAL A 27 -25.61 -10.33 4.93
N ALA A 28 -26.18 -11.44 5.41
CA ALA A 28 -27.53 -11.86 5.03
C ALA A 28 -28.60 -10.91 5.60
N LYS A 29 -28.40 -10.46 6.85
CA LYS A 29 -29.37 -9.61 7.57
C LYS A 29 -29.44 -8.18 7.03
N GLU A 30 -28.35 -7.64 6.49
CA GLU A 30 -28.37 -6.33 5.81
C GLU A 30 -28.98 -6.42 4.39
N LYS A 31 -28.73 -7.52 3.67
CA LYS A 31 -29.24 -7.68 2.30
C LYS A 31 -30.76 -7.85 2.24
N GLU A 32 -31.38 -8.46 3.25
CA GLU A 32 -32.84 -8.60 3.33
C GLU A 32 -33.56 -7.31 3.73
N ALA A 33 -32.92 -6.41 4.49
CA ALA A 33 -33.54 -5.16 4.93
C ALA A 33 -33.70 -4.12 3.81
N LEU A 34 -32.94 -4.26 2.71
CA LEU A 34 -32.99 -3.32 1.57
C LEU A 34 -33.94 -3.77 0.44
N ALA A 35 -34.55 -4.95 0.57
CA ALA A 35 -35.42 -5.52 -0.46
C ALA A 35 -36.92 -5.20 -0.27
N ASP A 36 -37.31 -4.54 0.82
CA ASP A 36 -38.73 -4.31 1.18
C ASP A 36 -39.19 -2.84 1.13
N GLN A 37 -38.74 -2.08 0.12
CA GLN A 37 -39.46 -0.87 -0.30
C GLN A 37 -39.93 -1.02 -1.75
N PRO A 38 -41.20 -1.40 -1.96
CA PRO A 38 -41.84 -1.33 -3.26
C PRO A 38 -42.42 0.07 -3.53
N ASP A 39 -42.25 0.52 -4.79
CA ASP A 39 -43.01 1.55 -5.52
C ASP A 39 -42.74 3.05 -5.27
N ALA A 40 -41.86 3.63 -6.10
CA ALA A 40 -42.08 4.94 -6.72
C ALA A 40 -41.29 5.09 -8.06
N ASP A 41 -42.06 5.13 -9.15
CA ASP A 41 -41.85 5.56 -10.54
C ASP A 41 -40.48 6.12 -11.02
N PRO A 42 -39.93 5.64 -12.17
CA PRO A 42 -38.69 6.11 -12.77
C PRO A 42 -38.93 7.05 -13.97
N THR A 43 -39.08 8.36 -13.81
CA THR A 43 -38.77 9.36 -14.87
C THR A 43 -38.58 10.76 -14.30
N GLU A 44 -37.60 11.50 -14.87
CA GLU A 44 -37.29 12.94 -14.72
C GLU A 44 -36.46 13.31 -13.47
N VAL A 45 -35.16 13.61 -13.56
CA VAL A 45 -34.53 14.65 -14.40
C VAL A 45 -33.04 14.34 -14.67
N ALA A 46 -32.67 14.29 -15.96
CA ALA A 46 -31.34 14.68 -16.47
C ALA A 46 -31.29 16.22 -16.54
N PRO A 47 -30.16 16.94 -16.70
CA PRO A 47 -28.90 16.57 -17.39
C PRO A 47 -27.63 16.94 -16.56
N SER A 48 -26.40 16.57 -16.90
CA SER A 48 -25.61 17.16 -17.99
C SER A 48 -24.29 16.41 -18.12
N SER A 49 -23.98 16.05 -19.35
CA SER A 49 -22.65 15.68 -19.81
C SER A 49 -21.74 16.90 -19.72
N GLU A 50 -20.59 16.78 -19.06
CA GLU A 50 -19.32 17.37 -19.50
C GLU A 50 -18.19 16.41 -19.10
N PRO A 51 -17.20 16.18 -19.99
CA PRO A 51 -16.04 15.36 -19.69
C PRO A 51 -15.02 16.21 -18.93
N VAL A 52 -14.64 15.83 -17.72
CA VAL A 52 -13.45 16.42 -17.09
C VAL A 52 -12.22 15.64 -17.57
N ASP A 53 -11.78 15.97 -18.77
CA ASP A 53 -10.36 15.94 -19.10
C ASP A 53 -9.73 17.14 -18.40
N GLU A 54 -8.93 16.90 -17.35
CA GLU A 54 -7.93 17.87 -16.95
C GLU A 54 -6.70 17.15 -16.42
N SER A 55 -5.73 17.02 -17.31
CA SER A 55 -4.32 16.81 -16.97
C SER A 55 -3.92 17.81 -15.86
N THR A 56 -3.74 17.34 -14.63
CA THR A 56 -3.08 18.12 -13.58
C THR A 56 -1.62 17.69 -13.48
N GLU A 57 -0.83 18.20 -14.42
CA GLU A 57 0.60 18.42 -14.20
C GLU A 57 0.77 19.54 -13.16
N ALA A 58 1.85 19.47 -12.37
CA ALA A 58 2.35 20.45 -11.39
C ALA A 58 1.94 20.29 -9.91
N THR A 59 2.84 19.62 -9.18
CA THR A 59 3.55 20.16 -8.00
C THR A 59 2.78 21.16 -7.12
N ALA A 60 1.98 20.64 -6.19
CA ALA A 60 1.56 21.38 -5.02
C ALA A 60 1.84 20.53 -3.77
N MET A 61 2.68 21.02 -2.86
CA MET A 61 2.77 20.50 -1.50
C MET A 61 1.77 21.29 -0.64
N PRO A 62 0.62 20.74 -0.23
CA PRO A 62 -0.25 21.42 0.73
C PRO A 62 0.18 21.09 2.16
N THR A 63 0.65 22.12 2.87
CA THR A 63 0.68 22.12 4.33
C THR A 63 -0.71 22.50 4.85
N GLY A 64 -1.37 21.57 5.53
CA GLY A 64 -2.68 21.78 6.17
C GLY A 64 -3.69 20.73 5.76
N GLY A 65 -3.85 19.70 6.60
CA GLY A 65 -4.81 18.61 6.36
C GLY A 65 -4.56 17.85 5.06
N ALA A 66 -3.32 17.38 4.85
CA ALA A 66 -2.98 16.63 3.64
C ALA A 66 -3.86 15.37 3.56
N GLN A 67 -4.88 15.40 2.71
CA GLN A 67 -5.52 14.20 2.22
C GLN A 67 -4.40 13.37 1.59
N LEU A 68 -4.01 12.28 2.26
CA LEU A 68 -2.99 11.39 1.72
C LEU A 68 -3.42 10.98 0.31
N PRO A 69 -2.49 10.91 -0.66
CA PRO A 69 -2.83 10.42 -1.98
C PRO A 69 -3.51 9.05 -1.84
N PRO A 70 -4.49 8.74 -2.70
CA PRO A 70 -5.12 7.43 -2.69
C PRO A 70 -4.05 6.34 -2.74
N ALA A 71 -4.20 5.30 -1.93
CA ALA A 71 -3.25 4.21 -1.90
C ALA A 71 -3.30 3.46 -3.24
N SER A 72 -2.18 3.46 -3.95
CA SER A 72 -2.00 2.71 -5.20
C SER A 72 -0.60 2.12 -5.27
N PHE A 73 -0.41 1.12 -6.14
CA PHE A 73 0.90 0.50 -6.32
C PHE A 73 1.93 1.49 -6.88
N GLU A 74 1.51 2.35 -7.81
CA GLU A 74 2.35 3.39 -8.41
C GLU A 74 2.82 4.40 -7.37
N VAL A 75 1.94 4.79 -6.44
CA VAL A 75 2.29 5.68 -5.32
C VAL A 75 3.32 5.01 -4.41
N LEU A 76 3.15 3.71 -4.11
CA LEU A 76 4.12 2.95 -3.31
C LEU A 76 5.50 2.90 -4.00
N VAL A 77 5.55 2.56 -5.29
CA VAL A 77 6.80 2.52 -6.07
C VAL A 77 7.47 3.89 -6.10
N SER A 78 6.69 4.95 -6.31
CA SER A 78 7.18 6.33 -6.34
C SER A 78 7.75 6.76 -4.98
N MET A 79 7.12 6.37 -3.87
CA MET A 79 7.63 6.64 -2.52
C MET A 79 8.95 5.93 -2.26
N LEU A 80 9.06 4.63 -2.59
CA LEU A 80 10.28 3.86 -2.44
C LEU A 80 11.42 4.38 -3.32
N PHE A 81 11.10 4.77 -4.56
CA PHE A 81 12.05 5.39 -5.48
C PHE A 81 12.58 6.71 -4.93
N THR A 82 11.68 7.59 -4.46
CA THR A 82 12.04 8.88 -3.84
C THR A 82 12.91 8.68 -2.61
N GLN A 83 12.59 7.68 -1.76
CA GLN A 83 13.41 7.32 -0.61
C GLN A 83 14.83 6.91 -1.04
N GLY A 84 14.95 6.08 -2.07
CA GLY A 84 16.25 5.67 -2.60
C GLY A 84 17.05 6.85 -3.17
N MET A 85 16.42 7.72 -3.96
CA MET A 85 17.06 8.91 -4.52
C MET A 85 17.49 9.92 -3.44
N SER A 86 16.66 10.10 -2.41
CA SER A 86 16.98 10.92 -1.24
C SER A 86 18.18 10.36 -0.48
N ALA A 87 18.20 9.04 -0.25
CA ALA A 87 19.34 8.36 0.36
C ALA A 87 20.63 8.45 -0.49
N LEU A 88 20.51 8.63 -1.81
CA LEU A 88 21.65 8.90 -2.69
C LEU A 88 22.06 10.37 -2.74
N GLY A 89 21.49 11.22 -1.88
CA GLY A 89 21.75 12.65 -1.83
C GLY A 89 21.24 13.42 -3.06
N GLN A 90 20.45 12.79 -3.92
CA GLN A 90 19.91 13.42 -5.14
C GLN A 90 18.72 14.35 -4.84
N ILE A 91 18.08 14.17 -3.68
CA ILE A 91 16.97 14.99 -3.21
C ILE A 91 17.39 15.64 -1.89
N PRO A 92 17.69 16.95 -1.87
CA PRO A 92 18.03 17.65 -0.64
C PRO A 92 16.80 17.75 0.27
N MET A 93 16.98 17.44 1.55
CA MET A 93 15.94 17.65 2.57
C MET A 93 15.72 19.15 2.80
N PRO A 94 14.48 19.59 3.07
CA PRO A 94 14.19 20.99 3.35
C PRO A 94 15.01 21.48 4.56
N GLY A 95 15.82 22.52 4.34
CA GLY A 95 16.73 23.07 5.34
C GLY A 95 18.16 22.52 5.30
N GLN A 96 18.47 21.60 4.39
CA GLN A 96 19.83 21.10 4.16
C GLN A 96 20.38 21.60 2.82
N THR A 97 21.62 22.08 2.82
CA THR A 97 22.29 22.62 1.62
C THR A 97 22.83 21.53 0.70
N GLU A 98 23.15 20.34 1.24
CA GLU A 98 23.70 19.21 0.51
C GLU A 98 23.02 17.91 0.96
N GLY A 99 22.63 17.07 0.00
CA GLY A 99 22.05 15.78 0.30
C GLY A 99 23.06 14.82 0.94
N HIS A 100 22.72 14.24 2.08
CA HIS A 100 23.53 13.20 2.70
C HIS A 100 23.40 11.88 1.93
N VAL A 101 24.54 11.28 1.57
CA VAL A 101 24.57 9.98 0.90
C VAL A 101 24.63 8.86 1.94
N ASP A 102 23.52 8.13 2.10
CA ASP A 102 23.42 6.87 2.82
C ASP A 102 23.26 5.71 1.85
N LYS A 103 24.38 5.06 1.52
CA LYS A 103 24.39 3.89 0.64
C LYS A 103 23.67 2.68 1.23
N ALA A 104 23.60 2.54 2.55
CA ALA A 104 22.91 1.42 3.16
C ALA A 104 21.40 1.57 2.95
N MET A 105 20.86 2.77 3.16
CA MET A 105 19.46 3.09 2.88
C MET A 105 19.12 3.00 1.39
N ALA A 106 19.97 3.53 0.52
CA ALA A 106 19.76 3.40 -0.92
C ALA A 106 19.73 1.94 -1.38
N LYS A 107 20.64 1.10 -0.88
CA LYS A 107 20.65 -0.34 -1.17
C LYS A 107 19.37 -1.02 -0.65
N HIS A 108 18.94 -0.70 0.56
CA HIS A 108 17.70 -1.25 1.12
C HIS A 108 16.48 -0.91 0.26
N SER A 109 16.37 0.33 -0.25
CA SER A 109 15.30 0.71 -1.18
C SER A 109 15.34 -0.09 -2.48
N ILE A 110 16.54 -0.31 -3.05
CA ILE A 110 16.72 -1.17 -4.23
C ILE A 110 16.29 -2.61 -3.93
N ASP A 111 16.79 -3.20 -2.84
CA ASP A 111 16.47 -4.57 -2.45
C ASP A 111 14.96 -4.74 -2.22
N THR A 112 14.29 -3.72 -1.68
CA THR A 112 12.84 -3.72 -1.47
C THR A 112 12.08 -3.71 -2.80
N LEU A 113 12.47 -2.85 -3.75
CA LEU A 113 11.88 -2.81 -5.08
C LEU A 113 12.12 -4.14 -5.84
N GLU A 114 13.31 -4.72 -5.73
CA GLU A 114 13.62 -6.04 -6.31
C GLU A 114 12.77 -7.17 -5.71
N MET A 115 12.59 -7.15 -4.39
CA MET A 115 11.71 -8.10 -3.71
C MET A 115 10.27 -7.95 -4.21
N LEU A 116 9.79 -6.72 -4.40
CA LEU A 116 8.46 -6.46 -4.95
C LEU A 116 8.30 -7.04 -6.35
N VAL A 117 9.29 -6.88 -7.25
CA VAL A 117 9.25 -7.48 -8.61
C VAL A 117 8.93 -8.98 -8.55
N GLY A 118 9.61 -9.72 -7.67
CA GLY A 118 9.36 -11.17 -7.52
C GLY A 118 8.07 -11.51 -6.79
N LYS A 119 7.59 -10.64 -5.89
CA LYS A 119 6.37 -10.88 -5.11
C LYS A 119 5.08 -10.49 -5.82
N THR A 120 5.16 -9.59 -6.79
CA THR A 120 4.00 -9.10 -7.54
C THR A 120 3.92 -9.66 -8.97
N GLU A 121 4.85 -10.56 -9.34
CA GLU A 121 4.83 -11.23 -10.64
C GLU A 121 3.47 -11.90 -10.92
N GLY A 122 2.90 -11.63 -12.09
CA GLY A 122 1.58 -12.14 -12.50
C GLY A 122 0.38 -11.40 -11.89
N ASN A 123 0.59 -10.42 -11.01
CA ASN A 123 -0.46 -9.59 -10.42
C ASN A 123 -0.37 -8.11 -10.82
N LEU A 124 0.65 -7.73 -11.61
CA LEU A 124 0.81 -6.37 -12.13
C LEU A 124 0.18 -6.23 -13.51
N SER A 125 -0.36 -5.04 -13.78
CA SER A 125 -0.61 -4.57 -15.14
C SER A 125 0.69 -4.29 -15.90
N ASP A 126 0.60 -4.16 -17.22
CA ASP A 126 1.77 -3.86 -18.07
C ASP A 126 2.45 -2.53 -17.67
N ASP A 127 1.65 -1.52 -17.33
CA ASP A 127 2.15 -0.20 -16.92
C ASP A 127 2.85 -0.26 -15.54
N GLU A 128 2.27 -0.96 -14.57
CA GLU A 128 2.88 -1.14 -13.24
C GLU A 128 4.18 -1.94 -13.32
N SER A 129 4.21 -3.00 -14.12
CA SER A 129 5.41 -3.83 -14.34
C SER A 129 6.54 -2.99 -14.96
N LYS A 130 6.21 -2.20 -15.97
CA LYS A 130 7.16 -1.28 -16.61
C LYS A 130 7.66 -0.23 -15.62
N MET A 131 6.76 0.43 -14.88
CA MET A 131 7.14 1.45 -13.89
C MET A 131 8.08 0.88 -12.83
N LEU A 132 7.76 -0.29 -12.26
CA LEU A 132 8.58 -0.94 -11.25
C LEU A 132 9.97 -1.32 -11.80
N GLY A 133 10.01 -1.86 -13.03
CA GLY A 133 11.26 -2.21 -13.71
C GLY A 133 12.14 -1.00 -13.98
N GLU A 134 11.56 0.07 -14.52
CA GLU A 134 12.24 1.34 -14.80
C GLU A 134 12.75 2.00 -13.51
N ALA A 135 11.91 2.08 -12.46
CA ALA A 135 12.29 2.62 -11.17
C ALA A 135 13.46 1.85 -10.55
N THR A 136 13.39 0.51 -10.54
CA THR A 136 14.46 -0.35 -10.02
C THR A 136 15.77 -0.17 -10.79
N HIS A 137 15.70 -0.12 -12.13
CA HIS A 137 16.87 0.06 -12.97
C HIS A 137 17.51 1.45 -12.78
N ALA A 138 16.71 2.51 -12.79
CA ALA A 138 17.16 3.88 -12.57
C ALA A 138 17.85 4.02 -11.20
N LEU A 139 17.27 3.45 -10.14
CA LEU A 139 17.83 3.49 -8.79
C LEU A 139 19.17 2.75 -8.71
N ARG A 140 19.29 1.57 -9.35
CA ARG A 140 20.56 0.83 -9.45
C ARG A 140 21.64 1.63 -10.19
N MET A 141 21.29 2.29 -11.30
CA MET A 141 22.22 3.13 -12.05
C MET A 141 22.69 4.34 -11.24
N ALA A 142 21.76 5.00 -10.53
CA ALA A 142 22.09 6.09 -9.63
C ALA A 142 23.03 5.61 -8.51
N TYR A 143 22.75 4.47 -7.89
CA TYR A 143 23.57 3.87 -6.84
C TYR A 143 25.02 3.62 -7.27
N VAL A 144 25.21 3.03 -8.46
CA VAL A 144 26.56 2.77 -9.01
C VAL A 144 27.27 4.08 -9.39
N SER A 145 26.53 5.06 -9.89
CA SER A 145 27.07 6.36 -10.31
C SER A 145 27.49 7.23 -9.12
N THR A 146 26.81 7.11 -7.99
CA THR A 146 27.20 7.78 -6.74
C THR A 146 28.48 7.18 -6.18
N ARG A 147 29.61 7.83 -6.47
CA ARG A 147 30.84 7.66 -5.68
C ARG A 147 30.57 8.27 -4.30
N GLY A 148 30.45 7.40 -3.31
CA GLY A 148 30.43 7.78 -1.90
C GLY A 148 31.83 8.09 -1.41
#